data_AF-A0A358U2T3-F1
#
_entry.id   AF-A0A358U2T3-F1
#
_cell.length_a   1.000
_cell.length_b   1.000
_cell.length_c   1.000
_cell.angle_alpha   90.00
_cell.angle_beta   90.00
_cell.angle_gamma   90.00
#
_symmetry.space_group_name_H-M   'P 1'
#
loop_
_entity.id
_entity.type
_entity.pdbx_description
1 polymer ?
#
loop_
_entity_poly.entity_id
_entity_poly.type
_entity_poly.pdbx_seq_one_letter_code
_entity_poly.pdbx_strand_id
1 'polypeptide(L)'
;MEGDGYKHMSHLYAYIDESGIFQKFNNLIINIYDGDVNLLHKIIENEEIDGYIRGSALHTLVVLVAQRRIEREDVVEYFRELFNGGLDREYSHVYALVGCSNYLYPEEVIRDIKQAYDEELVDPGYIEFEEIKNQLAQNKEIVLAELYNNRNYQLIDDIIQELEYWACF
;
A
#
# COMPACT_ATOMS: atom_id res chain seq x y z
N MET A 1 30.20 -6.33 4.64
CA MET A 1 30.11 -4.86 4.55
C MET A 1 28.72 -4.55 4.01
N GLU A 2 27.70 -4.68 4.85
CA GLU A 2 26.27 -4.62 4.48
C GLU A 2 25.53 -3.93 5.61
N GLY A 3 25.69 -2.62 5.73
CA GLY A 3 25.09 -1.83 6.83
C GLY A 3 24.71 -0.41 6.47
N ASP A 4 25.16 0.11 5.32
CA ASP A 4 24.87 1.49 4.90
C ASP A 4 23.69 1.60 3.93
N GLY A 5 23.37 0.55 3.16
CA GLY A 5 22.27 0.56 2.18
C GLY A 5 20.89 0.73 2.84
N TYR A 6 20.63 0.01 3.93
CA TYR A 6 19.35 0.05 4.66
C TYR A 6 19.09 1.41 5.31
N LYS A 7 20.12 2.09 5.82
CA LYS A 7 19.98 3.44 6.38
C LYS A 7 19.64 4.49 5.32
N HIS A 8 20.23 4.39 4.12
CA HIS A 8 19.90 5.32 3.05
C HIS A 8 18.49 5.11 2.51
N MET A 9 18.01 3.87 2.43
CA MET A 9 16.63 3.57 2.05
C MET A 9 15.63 4.05 3.10
N SER A 10 15.87 3.85 4.40
CA SER A 10 14.99 4.36 5.46
C SER A 10 14.85 5.88 5.45
N HIS A 11 15.93 6.61 5.13
CA HIS A 11 15.89 8.07 4.98
C HIS A 11 15.15 8.51 3.71
N LEU A 12 15.24 7.75 2.62
CA LEU A 12 14.50 8.01 1.40
C LEU A 12 13.00 7.75 1.59
N TYR A 13 12.61 6.69 2.31
CA TYR A 13 11.22 6.42 2.66
C TYR A 13 10.63 7.50 3.56
N ALA A 14 11.33 7.89 4.63
CA ALA A 14 10.91 9.00 5.47
C ALA A 14 10.78 10.30 4.66
N TYR A 15 11.69 10.56 3.70
CA TYR A 15 11.61 11.73 2.84
C TYR A 15 10.45 11.68 1.82
N ILE A 16 10.14 10.51 1.25
CA ILE A 16 9.02 10.33 0.30
C ILE A 16 7.67 10.41 1.03
N ASP A 17 7.58 9.91 2.25
CA ASP A 17 6.41 10.03 3.12
C ASP A 17 6.25 11.48 3.65
N GLU A 18 7.33 12.10 4.16
CA GLU A 18 7.33 13.51 4.63
C GLU A 18 7.08 14.52 3.51
N SER A 19 7.51 14.25 2.27
CA SER A 19 7.26 15.13 1.11
C SER A 19 5.83 15.01 0.57
N GLY A 20 5.05 14.03 1.06
CA GLY A 20 3.70 13.75 0.62
C GLY A 20 3.60 13.28 -0.82
N ILE A 21 4.70 12.96 -1.50
CA ILE A 21 4.72 12.55 -2.92
C ILE A 21 3.82 11.32 -3.14
N PHE A 22 3.86 10.38 -2.21
CA PHE A 22 3.03 9.16 -2.25
C PHE A 22 1.54 9.51 -2.16
N GLN A 23 1.17 10.42 -1.25
CA GLN A 23 -0.20 10.89 -1.10
C GLN A 23 -0.67 11.68 -2.34
N LYS A 24 0.20 12.48 -2.95
CA LYS A 24 -0.08 13.24 -4.18
C LYS A 24 -0.33 12.35 -5.38
N PHE A 25 0.49 11.30 -5.54
CA PHE A 25 0.33 10.33 -6.62
C PHE A 25 -0.92 9.45 -6.44
N ASN A 26 -1.20 9.02 -5.21
CA ASN A 26 -2.46 8.34 -4.87
C ASN A 26 -3.67 9.19 -5.26
N ASN A 27 -3.67 10.48 -4.93
CA ASN A 27 -4.77 11.39 -5.27
C ASN A 27 -4.90 11.61 -6.77
N LEU A 28 -3.79 11.70 -7.52
CA LEU A 28 -3.83 11.74 -8.98
C LEU A 28 -4.47 10.48 -9.56
N ILE A 29 -4.04 9.29 -9.09
CA ILE A 29 -4.61 8.00 -9.50
C ILE A 29 -6.11 7.95 -9.19
N ILE A 30 -6.52 8.36 -7.99
CA ILE A 30 -7.93 8.32 -7.59
C ILE A 30 -8.79 9.31 -8.40
N ASN A 31 -8.22 10.40 -8.90
CA ASN A 31 -8.98 11.36 -9.70
C ASN A 31 -9.05 11.01 -11.20
N ILE A 32 -8.12 10.21 -11.70
CA ILE A 32 -8.26 9.55 -13.01
C ILE A 32 -9.02 8.22 -12.91
N TYR A 33 -9.25 7.73 -11.69
CA TYR A 33 -10.05 6.55 -11.42
C TYR A 33 -11.54 6.88 -11.65
N ASP A 34 -12.05 6.44 -12.80
CA ASP A 34 -13.44 6.59 -13.20
C ASP A 34 -14.39 5.56 -12.55
N GLY A 35 -13.86 4.73 -11.64
CA GLY A 35 -14.57 3.58 -11.07
C GLY A 35 -14.05 2.22 -11.56
N ASP A 36 -13.15 2.17 -12.54
CA ASP A 36 -12.62 0.91 -13.07
C ASP A 36 -11.38 0.40 -12.29
N VAL A 37 -11.63 -0.50 -11.32
CA VAL A 37 -10.59 -1.21 -10.54
C VAL A 37 -9.58 -1.96 -11.43
N ASN A 38 -9.99 -2.35 -12.65
CA ASN A 38 -9.09 -3.05 -13.58
C ASN A 38 -7.91 -2.19 -14.03
N LEU A 39 -8.04 -0.85 -14.02
CA LEU A 39 -6.91 0.02 -14.32
C LEU A 39 -5.83 -0.07 -13.24
N LEU A 40 -6.24 -0.11 -11.97
CA LEU A 40 -5.32 -0.29 -10.84
C LEU A 40 -4.62 -1.64 -10.93
N HIS A 41 -5.39 -2.71 -11.22
CA HIS A 41 -4.82 -4.05 -11.36
C HIS A 41 -3.74 -4.11 -12.46
N LYS A 42 -4.03 -3.52 -13.64
CA LYS A 42 -3.05 -3.41 -14.74
C LYS A 42 -1.79 -2.64 -14.35
N ILE A 43 -1.90 -1.63 -13.50
CA ILE A 43 -0.71 -0.90 -13.01
C ILE A 43 0.08 -1.79 -12.06
N ILE A 44 -0.60 -2.44 -11.11
CA ILE A 44 0.01 -3.28 -10.06
C ILE A 44 0.73 -4.49 -10.66
N GLU A 45 0.15 -5.13 -11.67
CA GLU A 45 0.68 -6.35 -12.28
C GLU A 45 1.75 -6.09 -13.35
N ASN A 46 1.91 -4.85 -13.83
CA ASN A 46 2.86 -4.54 -14.89
C ASN A 46 4.28 -4.37 -14.35
N GLU A 47 5.14 -5.35 -14.61
CA GLU A 47 6.55 -5.39 -14.22
C GLU A 47 7.40 -4.25 -14.79
N GLU A 48 6.99 -3.67 -15.93
CA GLU A 48 7.69 -2.53 -16.54
C GLU A 48 7.44 -1.19 -15.79
N ILE A 49 6.48 -1.17 -14.86
CA ILE A 49 6.18 0.01 -14.04
C ILE A 49 7.03 -0.04 -12.77
N ASP A 50 7.56 1.11 -12.38
CA ASP A 50 8.34 1.25 -11.16
C ASP A 50 7.59 0.74 -9.90
N GLY A 51 8.30 0.00 -9.05
CA GLY A 51 7.73 -0.64 -7.87
C GLY A 51 7.04 0.32 -6.89
N TYR A 52 7.46 1.59 -6.81
CA TYR A 52 6.80 2.59 -5.98
C TYR A 52 5.44 3.01 -6.55
N ILE A 53 5.34 3.14 -7.88
CA ILE A 53 4.08 3.44 -8.56
C ILE A 53 3.10 2.27 -8.37
N ARG A 54 3.59 1.03 -8.49
CA ARG A 54 2.80 -0.18 -8.23
C ARG A 54 2.34 -0.25 -6.77
N GLY A 55 3.22 0.04 -5.82
CA GLY A 55 2.88 0.16 -4.40
C GLY A 55 1.83 1.26 -4.11
N SER A 56 1.88 2.37 -4.84
CA SER A 56 0.88 3.44 -4.72
C SER A 56 -0.49 3.00 -5.23
N ALA A 57 -0.54 2.24 -6.33
CA ALA A 57 -1.77 1.65 -6.82
C ALA A 57 -2.38 0.64 -5.83
N LEU A 58 -1.56 -0.18 -5.15
CA LEU A 58 -2.01 -1.04 -4.05
C LEU A 58 -2.63 -0.23 -2.89
N HIS A 59 -1.96 0.85 -2.48
CA HIS A 59 -2.45 1.73 -1.45
C HIS A 59 -3.78 2.42 -1.84
N THR A 60 -3.95 2.71 -3.13
CA THR A 60 -5.20 3.25 -3.66
C THR A 60 -6.37 2.29 -3.43
N LEU A 61 -6.17 0.98 -3.57
CA LEU A 61 -7.21 -0.02 -3.23
C LEU A 61 -7.60 0.05 -1.75
N VAL A 62 -6.62 0.22 -0.84
CA VAL A 62 -6.88 0.41 0.60
C VAL A 62 -7.73 1.66 0.85
N VAL A 63 -7.41 2.78 0.17
CA VAL A 63 -8.18 4.02 0.27
C VAL A 63 -9.61 3.82 -0.23
N LEU A 64 -9.82 3.12 -1.34
CA LEU A 64 -11.16 2.84 -1.86
C LEU A 64 -11.99 1.99 -0.89
N VAL A 65 -11.37 1.02 -0.20
CA VAL A 65 -12.02 0.26 0.88
C VAL A 65 -12.33 1.17 2.08
N ALA A 66 -11.38 2.01 2.51
CA ALA A 66 -11.57 2.94 3.61
C ALA A 66 -12.75 3.91 3.36
N GLN A 67 -12.91 4.31 2.10
CA GLN A 67 -14.01 5.16 1.61
C GLN A 67 -15.31 4.39 1.30
N ARG A 68 -15.35 3.08 1.56
CA ARG A 68 -16.49 2.19 1.29
C ARG A 68 -16.97 2.24 -0.16
N ARG A 69 -16.04 2.42 -1.11
CA ARG A 69 -16.31 2.45 -2.55
C ARG A 69 -16.21 1.06 -3.18
N ILE A 70 -15.38 0.19 -2.61
CA ILE A 70 -15.23 -1.22 -2.97
C ILE A 70 -15.23 -2.06 -1.69
N GLU A 71 -15.56 -3.34 -1.81
CA GLU A 71 -15.60 -4.26 -0.68
C GLU A 71 -14.18 -4.68 -0.27
N ARG A 72 -13.97 -4.82 1.04
CA ARG A 72 -12.69 -5.26 1.60
C ARG A 72 -12.35 -6.67 1.11
N GLU A 73 -13.33 -7.55 1.10
CA GLU A 73 -13.17 -8.96 0.77
C GLU A 73 -12.65 -9.15 -0.65
N ASP A 74 -13.14 -8.33 -1.60
CA ASP A 74 -12.67 -8.37 -2.99
C ASP A 74 -11.19 -7.95 -3.10
N VAL A 75 -10.78 -6.91 -2.36
CA VAL A 75 -9.39 -6.46 -2.34
C VAL A 75 -8.47 -7.47 -1.66
N VAL A 76 -8.90 -8.09 -0.57
CA VAL A 76 -8.12 -9.12 0.13
C VAL A 76 -7.99 -10.38 -0.72
N GLU A 77 -9.02 -10.75 -1.48
CA GLU A 77 -8.93 -11.84 -2.46
C GLU A 77 -7.89 -11.50 -3.53
N TYR A 78 -7.96 -10.30 -4.11
CA TYR A 78 -6.98 -9.86 -5.09
C TYR A 78 -5.54 -9.86 -4.54
N PHE A 79 -5.34 -9.39 -3.30
CA PHE A 79 -4.04 -9.45 -2.64
C PHE A 79 -3.53 -10.88 -2.48
N ARG A 80 -4.42 -11.84 -2.22
CA ARG A 80 -4.06 -13.26 -2.20
C ARG A 80 -3.58 -13.74 -3.57
N GLU A 81 -4.26 -13.35 -4.64
CA GLU A 81 -3.83 -13.67 -6.01
C GLU A 81 -2.43 -13.11 -6.31
N LEU A 82 -2.17 -11.85 -5.91
CA LEU A 82 -0.85 -11.22 -6.06
C LEU A 82 0.25 -11.99 -5.34
N PHE A 83 0.02 -12.40 -4.09
CA PHE A 83 0.99 -13.24 -3.36
C PHE A 83 1.22 -14.60 -4.02
N ASN A 84 0.19 -15.16 -4.67
CA ASN A 84 0.18 -16.52 -5.22
C ASN A 84 0.46 -16.57 -6.74
N GLY A 85 1.25 -15.62 -7.24
CA GLY A 85 1.76 -15.63 -8.62
C GLY A 85 1.30 -14.48 -9.50
N GLY A 86 0.52 -13.53 -8.96
CA GLY A 86 0.24 -12.27 -9.66
C GLY A 86 1.40 -11.27 -9.63
N LEU A 87 2.44 -11.53 -8.84
CA LEU A 87 3.68 -10.75 -8.80
C LEU A 87 4.90 -11.66 -8.93
N ASP A 88 5.98 -11.14 -9.51
CA ASP A 88 7.29 -11.79 -9.49
C ASP A 88 7.79 -12.03 -8.06
N ARG A 89 8.44 -13.18 -7.87
CA ARG A 89 9.07 -13.56 -6.60
C ARG A 89 10.48 -12.99 -6.48
N GLU A 90 10.59 -11.68 -6.70
CA GLU A 90 11.82 -10.92 -6.55
C GLU A 90 11.60 -9.71 -5.62
N TYR A 91 12.61 -9.42 -4.79
CA TYR A 91 12.58 -8.27 -3.89
C TYR A 91 12.31 -6.98 -4.66
N SER A 92 11.25 -6.28 -4.30
CA SER A 92 10.85 -5.02 -4.95
C SER A 92 9.82 -4.26 -4.11
N HIS A 93 9.68 -2.97 -4.37
CA HIS A 93 8.75 -2.11 -3.63
C HIS A 93 7.27 -2.48 -3.81
N VAL A 94 6.89 -3.31 -4.79
CA VAL A 94 5.51 -3.79 -4.93
C VAL A 94 5.10 -4.69 -3.75
N TYR A 95 6.07 -5.28 -3.02
CA TYR A 95 5.81 -5.99 -1.77
C TYR A 95 5.39 -5.08 -0.59
N ALA A 96 5.23 -3.76 -0.83
CA ALA A 96 4.35 -2.91 -0.03
C ALA A 96 2.92 -3.49 0.11
N LEU A 97 2.56 -4.47 -0.73
CA LEU A 97 1.45 -5.41 -0.56
C LEU A 97 1.28 -5.92 0.88
N VAL A 98 2.37 -6.19 1.61
CA VAL A 98 2.29 -6.62 3.03
C VAL A 98 1.72 -5.52 3.91
N GLY A 99 2.22 -4.29 3.77
CA GLY A 99 1.67 -3.13 4.50
C GLY A 99 0.21 -2.85 4.13
N CYS A 100 -0.12 -2.92 2.83
CA CYS A 100 -1.49 -2.77 2.35
C CYS A 100 -2.44 -3.84 2.90
N SER A 101 -1.98 -5.09 2.97
CA SER A 101 -2.72 -6.18 3.60
C SER A 101 -2.92 -5.93 5.10
N ASN A 102 -1.90 -5.39 5.78
CA ASN A 102 -1.96 -5.09 7.21
C ASN A 102 -3.03 -4.02 7.53
N TYR A 103 -3.17 -2.99 6.70
CA TYR A 103 -4.22 -1.99 6.84
C TYR A 103 -5.64 -2.58 6.72
N LEU A 104 -5.80 -3.65 5.95
CA LEU A 104 -7.07 -4.33 5.75
C LEU A 104 -7.31 -5.48 6.73
N TYR A 105 -6.52 -5.61 7.79
CA TYR A 105 -6.52 -6.77 8.70
C TYR A 105 -6.20 -8.09 7.97
N PRO A 106 -4.94 -8.59 8.02
CA PRO A 106 -4.40 -9.53 7.05
C PRO A 106 -4.68 -11.02 7.36
N GLU A 107 -5.72 -11.32 8.14
CA GLU A 107 -5.98 -12.67 8.67
C GLU A 107 -6.07 -13.73 7.57
N GLU A 108 -6.71 -13.39 6.45
CA GLU A 108 -6.96 -14.30 5.34
C GLU A 108 -5.74 -14.53 4.43
N VAL A 109 -4.67 -13.75 4.59
CA VAL A 109 -3.43 -13.82 3.79
C VAL A 109 -2.17 -13.97 4.65
N ILE A 110 -2.31 -14.24 5.95
CA ILE A 110 -1.16 -14.30 6.88
C ILE A 110 -0.13 -15.37 6.51
N ARG A 111 -0.58 -16.48 5.90
CA ARG A 111 0.33 -17.54 5.44
C ARG A 111 1.17 -17.07 4.27
N ASP A 112 0.55 -16.34 3.35
CA ASP A 112 1.21 -15.76 2.18
C ASP A 112 2.22 -14.67 2.59
N ILE A 113 1.84 -13.81 3.55
CA ILE A 113 2.73 -12.81 4.14
C ILE A 113 3.94 -13.48 4.78
N LYS A 114 3.72 -14.53 5.58
CA LYS A 114 4.83 -15.25 6.22
C LYS A 114 5.78 -15.81 5.15
N GLN A 115 5.24 -16.42 4.10
CA GLN A 115 6.06 -16.94 3.00
C GLN A 115 6.86 -15.82 2.29
N ALA A 116 6.29 -14.63 2.12
CA ALA A 116 6.99 -13.50 1.53
C ALA A 116 8.19 -13.03 2.39
N TYR A 117 8.07 -13.07 3.73
CA TYR A 117 9.22 -12.84 4.62
C TYR A 117 10.25 -13.97 4.56
N ASP A 118 9.80 -15.24 4.56
CA ASP A 118 10.69 -16.41 4.47
C ASP A 118 11.51 -16.41 3.16
N GLU A 119 10.99 -15.80 2.10
CA GLU A 119 11.64 -15.63 0.79
C GLU A 119 12.36 -14.27 0.62
N GLU A 120 12.47 -13.47 1.69
CA GLU A 120 13.17 -12.16 1.68
C GLU A 120 12.61 -11.16 0.64
N LEU A 121 11.31 -11.25 0.31
CA LEU A 121 10.65 -10.39 -0.68
C LEU A 121 10.25 -9.03 -0.10
N VAL A 122 10.23 -8.91 1.22
CA VAL A 122 9.72 -7.75 1.97
C VAL A 122 10.90 -7.03 2.62
N ASP A 123 10.94 -5.71 2.49
CA ASP A 123 11.87 -4.86 3.25
C ASP A 123 11.42 -4.76 4.71
N PRO A 124 12.16 -5.34 5.69
CA PRO A 124 11.78 -5.25 7.10
C PRO A 124 11.90 -3.81 7.64
N GLY A 125 12.64 -2.92 6.95
CA GLY A 125 12.69 -1.51 7.28
C GLY A 125 11.44 -0.72 6.89
N TYR A 126 10.59 -1.28 6.02
CA TYR A 126 9.29 -0.72 5.66
C TYR A 126 8.18 -1.20 6.60
N ILE A 127 8.13 -2.50 6.88
CA ILE A 127 7.20 -3.07 7.86
C ILE A 127 7.79 -4.33 8.48
N GLU A 128 7.85 -4.36 9.80
CA GLU A 128 8.34 -5.53 10.53
C GLU A 128 7.23 -6.59 10.64
N PHE A 129 7.60 -7.88 10.60
CA PHE A 129 6.64 -8.96 10.81
C PHE A 129 5.98 -8.91 12.20
N GLU A 130 6.64 -8.30 13.19
CA GLU A 130 6.05 -8.05 14.51
C GLU A 130 4.84 -7.10 14.44
N GLU A 131 4.87 -6.09 13.57
CA GLU A 131 3.75 -5.18 13.37
C GLU A 131 2.51 -5.91 12.85
N ILE A 132 2.70 -6.88 11.96
CA ILE A 132 1.62 -7.75 11.45
C ILE A 132 1.00 -8.57 12.58
N LYS A 133 1.82 -9.16 13.44
CA LYS A 133 1.34 -9.95 14.60
C LYS A 133 0.60 -9.07 15.60
N ASN A 134 1.10 -7.86 15.86
CA ASN A 134 0.44 -6.90 16.73
C ASN A 134 -0.94 -6.50 16.19
N GLN A 135 -1.06 -6.27 14.88
CA GLN A 135 -2.34 -5.99 14.24
C GLN A 135 -3.33 -7.16 14.39
N LEU A 136 -2.88 -8.40 14.13
CA LEU A 136 -3.73 -9.59 14.26
C LEU A 136 -4.13 -9.92 15.70
N ALA A 137 -3.34 -9.47 16.69
CA ALA A 137 -3.69 -9.60 18.10
C ALA A 137 -4.83 -8.64 18.53
N GLN A 138 -5.13 -7.63 17.72
CA GLN A 138 -6.25 -6.72 17.96
C GLN A 138 -7.57 -7.31 17.45
N ASN A 139 -8.67 -6.72 17.91
CA ASN A 139 -10.00 -7.05 17.43
C ASN A 139 -10.21 -6.49 16.01
N LYS A 140 -10.60 -7.36 15.07
CA LYS A 140 -10.81 -7.04 13.66
C LYS A 140 -11.76 -5.87 13.45
N GLU A 141 -12.88 -5.84 14.18
CA GLU A 141 -13.88 -4.79 14.04
C GLU A 141 -13.34 -3.42 14.47
N ILE A 142 -12.50 -3.37 15.51
CA ILE A 142 -11.85 -2.12 15.95
C ILE A 142 -10.85 -1.64 14.88
N VAL A 143 -9.98 -2.53 14.38
CA VAL A 143 -9.00 -2.19 13.34
C VAL A 143 -9.68 -1.61 12.10
N LEU A 144 -10.74 -2.28 11.62
CA LEU A 144 -11.48 -1.81 10.45
C LEU A 144 -12.23 -0.50 10.75
N ALA A 145 -12.78 -0.32 11.95
CA ALA A 145 -13.39 0.94 12.33
C ALA A 145 -12.37 2.10 12.32
N GLU A 146 -11.14 1.87 12.76
CA GLU A 146 -10.07 2.87 12.69
C GLU A 146 -9.72 3.21 11.23
N LEU A 147 -9.58 2.20 10.37
CA LEU A 147 -9.36 2.39 8.92
C LEU A 147 -10.44 3.29 8.31
N TYR A 148 -11.72 2.98 8.54
CA TYR A 148 -12.85 3.73 7.96
C TYR A 148 -12.96 5.18 8.48
N ASN A 149 -12.39 5.48 9.64
CA ASN A 149 -12.44 6.82 10.25
C ASN A 149 -11.12 7.60 10.06
N ASN A 150 -10.11 7.01 9.40
CA ASN A 150 -8.81 7.63 9.24
C ASN A 150 -8.84 8.72 8.16
N ARG A 151 -8.52 9.96 8.56
CA ARG A 151 -8.49 11.12 7.68
C ARG A 151 -7.41 11.03 6.60
N ASN A 152 -6.35 10.27 6.83
CA ASN A 152 -5.26 10.09 5.85
C ASN A 152 -5.70 9.27 4.62
N TYR A 153 -6.83 8.57 4.72
CA TYR A 153 -7.44 7.81 3.63
C TYR A 153 -8.69 8.49 3.07
N GLN A 154 -8.87 9.79 3.31
CA GLN A 154 -9.90 10.59 2.64
C GLN A 154 -9.43 11.00 1.25
N LEU A 155 -10.39 11.06 0.32
CA LEU A 155 -10.13 11.61 -1.00
C LEU A 155 -9.97 13.12 -0.88
N ILE A 156 -8.98 13.66 -1.58
CA ILE A 156 -8.87 15.10 -1.73
C ILE A 156 -9.92 15.53 -2.75
N ASP A 157 -10.92 16.28 -2.27
CA ASP A 157 -12.03 16.81 -3.10
C ASP A 157 -11.59 17.92 -4.08
N ASP A 158 -10.53 18.67 -3.74
CA ASP A 158 -9.98 19.72 -4.60
C ASP A 158 -8.45 19.63 -4.68
N ILE A 159 -7.97 18.83 -5.65
CA ILE A 159 -6.54 18.66 -5.86
C ILE A 159 -5.87 19.94 -6.34
N ILE A 160 -6.58 20.83 -7.05
CA ILE A 160 -5.99 22.08 -7.56
C ILE A 160 -5.67 22.99 -6.37
N GLN A 161 -6.61 23.12 -5.44
CA GLN A 161 -6.38 23.89 -4.22
C GLN A 161 -5.25 23.29 -3.38
N GLU A 162 -5.16 21.96 -3.26
CA GLU A 162 -4.04 21.32 -2.57
C GLU A 162 -2.71 21.55 -3.30
N LEU A 163 -2.67 21.38 -4.63
CA LEU A 163 -1.53 21.67 -5.51
C LEU A 163 -1.03 23.12 -5.39
N GLU A 164 -1.94 24.08 -5.20
CA GLU A 164 -1.61 25.51 -5.04
C GLU A 164 -0.92 25.84 -3.72
N TYR A 165 -1.16 25.06 -2.65
CA TYR A 165 -0.44 25.18 -1.39
C TYR A 165 0.92 24.47 -1.41
N TRP A 166 1.24 23.74 -2.49
CA TRP A 166 2.57 23.17 -2.70
C TRP A 166 3.46 24.27 -3.28
N ALA A 167 4.24 24.94 -2.45
CA ALA A 167 5.20 25.95 -2.90
C ALA A 167 6.05 25.42 -4.07
N CYS A 168 5.78 25.98 -5.27
CA CYS A 168 6.41 25.84 -6.59
C CYS A 168 5.45 25.48 -7.75
N PHE A 169 4.39 26.28 -7.92
CA PHE A 169 4.02 26.79 -9.24
C PHE A 169 4.33 28.29 -9.32
#